data_AF-A0A2H9PTI4-F1
#
_entry.id   AF-A0A2H9PTI4-F1
#
_cell.length_a   1.000
_cell.length_b   1.000
_cell.length_c   1.000
_cell.angle_alpha   90.00
_cell.angle_beta   90.00
_cell.angle_gamma   90.00
#
_symmetry.space_group_name_H-M   'P 1'
#
loop_
_entity.id
_entity.type
_entity.pdbx_description
1 polymer ?
#
loop_
_entity_poly.entity_id
_entity_poly.type
_entity_poly.pdbx_seq_one_letter_code
_entity_poly.pdbx_strand_id
1 'polypeptide(L)'
;MRATAMGHSGRILKTVSSVTLLLALLLLASCGRTTAKNTIIDAHQGKEALVMKFLPNMPPARVFSADPQSLQFAVQLHNNGAADLSAETLKLAIVGYDKKILTIEPDEQDLALPARSVENPQGTTKVATWTTTAINFPAKHDSISQSVTARACYRYQTIATQTICLDPKPEAQVKDKVCSPASTTLKNGQGGPVSVVKIDQALLPSVSRAQLKLTVQNLGKGEVINPDIALDKCVAGDLQVQDLGKVTVAARVNEQELTCTPITLYNKQGTSYCTLDGLPDTAFTTPVVITLSYGYTESISTTVEIVTSQEPDSPVGS
;
A
#
# COMPACT_ATOMS: atom_id res chain seq x y z
N MET A 1 -75.96 4.12 63.21
CA MET A 1 -74.56 4.61 63.30
C MET A 1 -73.68 3.74 62.42
N ARG A 2 -72.85 4.41 61.59
CA ARG A 2 -71.45 4.09 61.18
C ARG A 2 -70.96 2.64 61.36
N ALA A 3 -70.17 2.04 60.47
CA ALA A 3 -69.51 2.48 59.25
C ALA A 3 -69.01 1.24 58.48
N THR A 4 -68.92 1.37 57.16
CA THR A 4 -68.34 0.47 56.16
C THR A 4 -66.80 0.49 56.21
N ALA A 5 -66.17 -0.68 56.08
CA ALA A 5 -64.75 -0.84 55.76
C ALA A 5 -64.61 -1.59 54.42
N MET A 6 -63.98 -0.96 53.43
CA MET A 6 -63.72 -1.51 52.10
C MET A 6 -62.21 -1.70 51.87
N GLY A 7 -61.87 -2.85 51.29
CA GLY A 7 -60.52 -3.35 51.08
C GLY A 7 -59.74 -2.72 49.94
N HIS A 8 -58.42 -2.82 50.06
CA HIS A 8 -57.43 -2.40 49.07
C HIS A 8 -56.53 -3.60 48.76
N SER A 9 -56.86 -4.35 47.71
CA SER A 9 -55.96 -5.37 47.15
C SER A 9 -56.36 -5.63 45.70
N GLY A 10 -55.45 -5.36 44.76
CA GLY A 10 -55.65 -5.74 43.35
C GLY A 10 -55.23 -4.70 42.30
N ARG A 11 -54.02 -4.13 42.36
CA ARG A 11 -53.45 -3.39 41.21
C ARG A 11 -51.98 -3.64 40.88
N ILE A 12 -51.25 -4.45 41.65
CA ILE A 12 -49.80 -4.65 41.43
C ILE A 12 -49.50 -5.85 40.50
N LEU A 13 -50.43 -6.80 40.30
CA LEU A 13 -50.17 -8.02 39.53
C LEU A 13 -50.23 -7.87 38.00
N LYS A 14 -50.72 -6.74 37.45
CA LYS A 14 -50.89 -6.56 35.98
C LYS A 14 -49.72 -5.86 35.30
N THR A 15 -48.98 -5.00 35.99
CA THR A 15 -47.84 -4.27 35.41
C THR A 15 -46.56 -5.10 35.34
N VAL A 16 -46.36 -6.03 36.29
CA VAL A 16 -45.20 -6.93 36.28
C VAL A 16 -45.23 -7.86 35.06
N SER A 17 -46.42 -8.36 34.67
CA SER A 17 -46.58 -9.28 33.53
C SER A 17 -46.31 -8.66 32.16
N SER A 18 -46.53 -7.36 31.97
CA SER A 18 -46.29 -6.69 30.68
C SER A 18 -44.81 -6.36 30.46
N VAL A 19 -44.06 -6.07 31.53
CA VAL A 19 -42.62 -5.78 31.44
C VAL A 19 -41.81 -7.05 31.17
N THR A 20 -42.20 -8.19 31.75
CA THR A 20 -41.50 -9.47 31.49
C THR A 20 -41.69 -9.95 30.05
N LEU A 21 -42.88 -9.74 29.47
CA LEU A 21 -43.17 -10.10 28.08
C LEU A 21 -42.38 -9.24 27.09
N LEU A 22 -42.25 -7.93 27.35
CA LEU A 22 -41.47 -7.03 26.50
C LEU A 22 -39.97 -7.35 26.55
N LEU A 23 -39.43 -7.70 27.73
CA LEU A 23 -38.04 -8.10 27.89
C LEU A 23 -37.74 -9.45 27.22
N ALA A 24 -38.70 -10.40 27.25
CA ALA A 24 -38.60 -11.67 26.54
C ALA A 24 -38.62 -11.49 25.00
N LEU A 25 -39.41 -10.54 24.48
CA LEU A 25 -39.41 -10.18 23.05
C LEU A 25 -38.09 -9.52 22.61
N LEU A 26 -37.47 -8.71 23.47
CA LEU A 26 -36.15 -8.11 23.20
C LEU A 26 -35.03 -9.16 23.17
N LEU A 27 -35.12 -10.21 23.99
CA LEU A 27 -34.13 -11.30 24.00
C LEU A 27 -34.25 -12.20 22.75
N LEU A 28 -35.45 -12.35 22.18
CA LEU A 28 -35.66 -13.15 20.96
C LEU A 28 -35.17 -12.44 19.68
N ALA A 29 -35.08 -11.11 19.67
CA ALA A 29 -34.55 -10.35 18.53
C ALA A 29 -33.01 -10.42 18.41
N SER A 30 -32.29 -10.95 19.41
CA SER A 30 -30.82 -10.97 19.42
C SER A 30 -30.18 -12.21 18.77
N CYS A 31 -30.97 -13.17 18.29
CA CYS A 31 -30.43 -14.39 17.67
C CYS A 31 -30.37 -14.28 16.13
N GLY A 32 -29.76 -13.23 15.60
CA GLY A 32 -29.28 -13.21 14.22
C GLY A 32 -28.00 -14.02 14.14
N ARG A 33 -28.07 -15.30 13.71
CA ARG A 33 -26.88 -16.05 13.30
C ARG A 33 -26.28 -15.35 12.08
N THR A 34 -25.32 -14.47 12.32
CA THR A 34 -24.46 -13.95 11.26
C THR A 34 -23.61 -15.11 10.79
N THR A 35 -24.05 -15.78 9.71
CA THR A 35 -23.22 -16.74 9.01
C THR A 35 -21.99 -15.98 8.54
N ALA A 36 -20.88 -16.13 9.26
CA ALA A 36 -19.60 -15.60 8.85
C ALA A 36 -19.29 -16.23 7.49
N LYS A 37 -19.53 -15.47 6.41
CA LYS A 37 -18.97 -15.82 5.11
C LYS A 37 -17.47 -15.84 5.33
N ASN A 38 -16.87 -17.03 5.26
CA ASN A 38 -15.44 -17.16 5.05
C ASN A 38 -15.15 -16.52 3.68
N THR A 39 -14.95 -15.22 3.67
CA THR A 39 -14.37 -14.51 2.53
C THR A 39 -12.93 -14.97 2.47
N ILE A 40 -12.64 -15.88 1.54
CA ILE A 40 -11.27 -16.22 1.17
C ILE A 40 -10.61 -14.90 0.75
N ILE A 41 -9.68 -14.42 1.56
CA ILE A 41 -8.96 -13.18 1.29
C ILE A 41 -7.99 -13.47 0.14
N ASP A 42 -8.19 -12.80 -0.98
CA ASP A 42 -7.25 -12.88 -2.09
C ASP A 42 -6.01 -12.02 -1.77
N ALA A 43 -4.87 -12.70 -1.59
CA ALA A 43 -3.58 -12.06 -1.32
C ALA A 43 -3.13 -11.14 -2.45
N HIS A 44 -3.62 -11.34 -3.68
CA HIS A 44 -3.24 -10.59 -4.88
C HIS A 44 -4.15 -9.38 -5.16
N GLN A 45 -5.01 -9.00 -4.21
CA GLN A 45 -5.85 -7.80 -4.32
C GLN A 45 -5.34 -6.67 -3.44
N GLY A 46 -5.58 -5.43 -3.86
CA GLY A 46 -5.14 -4.23 -3.16
C GLY A 46 -4.25 -3.33 -4.01
N LYS A 47 -4.09 -2.09 -3.55
CA LYS A 47 -3.33 -1.01 -4.22
C LYS A 47 -2.11 -0.58 -3.42
N GLU A 48 -1.87 -1.21 -2.28
CA GLU A 48 -0.77 -0.90 -1.37
C GLU A 48 0.29 -1.99 -1.50
N ALA A 49 1.55 -1.62 -1.34
CA ALA A 49 2.65 -2.56 -1.16
C ALA A 49 3.21 -2.37 0.24
N LEU A 50 4.02 -1.33 0.44
CA LEU A 50 4.52 -0.95 1.74
C LEU A 50 3.63 0.14 2.36
N VAL A 51 3.42 0.05 3.67
CA VAL A 51 2.80 1.11 4.48
C VAL A 51 3.73 1.42 5.64
N MET A 52 4.04 2.70 5.81
CA MET A 52 4.91 3.19 6.88
C MET A 52 4.17 4.07 7.87
N LYS A 53 4.55 3.98 9.14
CA LYS A 53 4.07 4.88 10.19
C LYS A 53 5.13 5.07 11.28
N PHE A 54 5.37 6.30 11.73
CA PHE A 54 6.11 6.55 12.96
C PHE A 54 5.34 5.98 14.16
N LEU A 55 6.04 5.25 15.04
CA LEU A 55 5.43 4.80 16.28
C LEU A 55 5.07 6.01 17.16
N PRO A 56 4.01 5.90 17.99
CA PRO A 56 3.63 6.99 18.89
C PRO A 56 4.82 7.47 19.72
N ASN A 57 5.04 8.79 19.73
CA ASN A 57 6.15 9.42 20.45
C ASN A 57 7.57 8.97 20.01
N MET A 58 7.71 8.45 18.78
CA MET A 58 8.99 8.08 18.19
C MET A 58 9.08 8.58 16.74
N PRO A 59 9.59 9.79 16.49
CA PRO A 59 10.34 10.61 17.43
C PRO A 59 9.46 11.38 18.44
N PRO A 60 10.02 11.75 19.60
CA PRO A 60 9.40 12.72 20.49
C PRO A 60 9.22 14.07 19.79
N ALA A 61 8.15 14.80 20.11
CA ALA A 61 7.90 16.11 19.51
C ALA A 61 8.94 17.17 19.94
N ARG A 62 9.53 17.01 21.13
CA ARG A 62 10.54 17.89 21.70
C ARG A 62 11.63 17.08 22.42
N VAL A 63 12.89 17.46 22.25
CA VAL A 63 14.06 16.86 22.90
C VAL A 63 15.06 17.92 23.34
N PHE A 64 15.90 17.61 24.33
CA PHE A 64 16.96 18.50 24.79
C PHE A 64 18.27 18.20 24.05
N SER A 65 19.00 19.24 23.64
CA SER A 65 20.27 19.08 22.92
C SER A 65 21.36 18.38 23.74
N ALA A 66 21.30 18.46 25.08
CA ALA A 66 22.22 17.79 25.99
C ALA A 66 21.99 16.27 26.11
N ASP A 67 20.87 15.75 25.60
CA ASP A 67 20.55 14.32 25.62
C ASP A 67 20.22 13.80 24.20
N PRO A 68 21.25 13.55 23.36
CA PRO A 68 21.06 12.98 22.03
C PRO A 68 20.28 11.66 22.03
N GLN A 69 20.48 10.82 23.04
CA GLN A 69 19.86 9.49 23.11
C GLN A 69 18.35 9.53 23.39
N SER A 70 17.83 10.68 23.87
CA SER A 70 16.38 10.91 23.95
C SER A 70 15.71 11.05 22.59
N LEU A 71 16.46 11.38 21.54
CA LEU A 71 15.97 11.44 20.17
C LEU A 71 16.15 10.08 19.48
N GLN A 72 15.07 9.32 19.43
CA GLN A 72 15.01 8.02 18.75
C GLN A 72 13.89 8.02 17.74
N PHE A 73 14.09 7.28 16.66
CA PHE A 73 13.09 7.11 15.61
C PHE A 73 12.69 5.65 15.57
N ALA A 74 11.39 5.38 15.49
CA ALA A 74 10.89 4.04 15.24
C ALA A 74 9.80 4.10 14.18
N VAL A 75 10.02 3.41 13.08
CA VAL A 75 9.09 3.34 11.95
C VAL A 75 8.56 1.93 11.90
N GLN A 76 7.23 1.79 12.00
CA GLN A 76 6.54 0.56 11.69
C GLN A 76 6.34 0.47 10.19
N LEU A 77 6.72 -0.67 9.62
CA LEU A 77 6.55 -1.03 8.22
C LEU A 77 5.61 -2.22 8.14
N HIS A 78 4.69 -2.17 7.19
CA HIS A 78 3.76 -3.25 6.92
C HIS A 78 3.72 -3.55 5.42
N ASN A 79 3.98 -4.79 5.04
CA ASN A 79 3.84 -5.23 3.65
C ASN A 79 2.40 -5.72 3.41
N ASN A 80 1.58 -4.81 2.89
CA ASN A 80 0.20 -5.03 2.42
C ASN A 80 0.14 -5.60 0.99
N GLY A 81 1.29 -5.81 0.37
CA GLY A 81 1.43 -6.24 -1.00
C GLY A 81 1.45 -7.75 -1.20
N ALA A 82 1.46 -8.15 -2.47
CA ALA A 82 1.55 -9.54 -2.92
C ALA A 82 2.97 -9.98 -3.33
N ALA A 83 3.97 -9.10 -3.26
CA ALA A 83 5.37 -9.43 -3.53
C ALA A 83 6.25 -9.25 -2.29
N ASP A 84 7.21 -10.16 -2.14
CA ASP A 84 8.16 -10.14 -1.03
C ASP A 84 9.11 -8.94 -1.18
N LEU A 85 9.43 -8.33 -0.04
CA LEU A 85 10.51 -7.37 0.06
C LEU A 85 11.65 -8.02 0.84
N SER A 86 12.85 -7.97 0.28
CA SER A 86 14.06 -8.52 0.89
C SER A 86 15.02 -7.39 1.24
N ALA A 87 16.08 -7.69 2.00
CA ALA A 87 17.14 -6.72 2.30
C ALA A 87 17.80 -6.14 1.02
N GLU A 88 17.81 -6.88 -0.09
CA GLU A 88 18.38 -6.44 -1.35
C GLU A 88 17.41 -5.59 -2.20
N THR A 89 16.11 -5.72 -1.92
CA THR A 89 15.05 -5.06 -2.69
C THR A 89 14.35 -3.95 -1.93
N LEU A 90 14.72 -3.68 -0.67
CA LEU A 90 14.17 -2.60 0.16
C LEU A 90 15.29 -1.89 0.92
N LYS A 91 15.35 -0.57 0.75
CA LYS A 91 16.16 0.35 1.54
C LYS A 91 15.27 1.35 2.27
N LEU A 92 15.63 1.62 3.52
CA LEU A 92 14.90 2.54 4.39
C LEU A 92 15.88 3.44 5.14
N ALA A 93 15.68 4.74 5.08
CA ALA A 93 16.54 5.72 5.73
C ALA A 93 15.74 6.84 6.39
N ILE A 94 16.35 7.47 7.39
CA ILE A 94 15.90 8.75 7.92
C ILE A 94 16.64 9.87 7.16
N VAL A 95 15.89 10.80 6.59
CA VAL A 95 16.39 11.89 5.73
C VAL A 95 15.67 13.21 6.03
N GLY A 96 16.07 14.29 5.37
CA GLY A 96 15.40 15.60 5.46
C GLY A 96 15.83 16.48 6.62
N TYR A 97 16.74 16.01 7.48
CA TYR A 97 17.33 16.77 8.58
C TYR A 97 18.71 17.35 8.21
N ASP A 98 19.17 18.35 8.96
CA ASP A 98 20.53 18.88 8.82
C ASP A 98 21.54 17.94 9.48
N LYS A 99 22.33 17.22 8.67
CA LYS A 99 23.39 16.31 9.13
C LYS A 99 24.50 17.01 9.94
N LYS A 100 24.62 18.34 9.87
CA LYS A 100 25.54 19.09 10.74
C LYS A 100 25.01 19.19 12.15
N ILE A 101 23.68 19.22 12.33
CA ILE A 101 23.02 19.34 13.63
C ILE A 101 22.77 17.97 14.23
N LEU A 102 22.28 17.00 13.46
CA LEU A 102 21.96 15.66 13.96
C LEU A 102 22.87 14.61 13.32
N THR A 103 23.35 13.67 14.13
CA THR A 103 23.95 12.42 13.67
C THR A 103 23.03 11.28 14.07
N ILE A 104 22.48 10.55 13.09
CA ILE A 104 21.50 9.48 13.29
C ILE A 104 22.10 8.19 12.76
N GLU A 105 22.07 7.13 13.56
CA GLU A 105 22.61 5.82 13.21
C GLU A 105 21.57 4.70 13.40
N PRO A 106 21.62 3.64 12.56
CA PRO A 106 22.48 3.51 11.37
C PRO A 106 21.99 4.40 10.21
N ASP A 107 22.82 4.67 9.20
CA ASP A 107 22.39 5.48 8.05
C ASP A 107 21.19 4.86 7.30
N GLU A 108 21.17 3.53 7.21
CA GLU A 108 20.15 2.75 6.50
C GLU A 108 19.74 1.50 7.28
N GLN A 109 18.55 1.00 6.97
CA GLN A 109 18.00 -0.24 7.51
C GLN A 109 17.72 -1.24 6.39
N ASP A 110 18.31 -2.43 6.53
CA ASP A 110 18.07 -3.57 5.66
C ASP A 110 17.01 -4.47 6.28
N LEU A 111 15.88 -4.64 5.58
CA LEU A 111 14.71 -5.34 6.10
C LEU A 111 14.17 -6.33 5.08
N ALA A 112 13.81 -7.53 5.55
CA ALA A 112 12.97 -8.45 4.81
C ALA A 112 11.53 -8.43 5.34
N LEU A 113 10.55 -8.20 4.47
CA LEU A 113 9.12 -8.20 4.75
C LEU A 113 8.43 -9.15 3.76
N PRO A 114 8.19 -10.42 4.14
CA PRO A 114 7.38 -11.34 3.36
C PRO A 114 6.00 -10.74 3.03
N ALA A 115 5.52 -11.03 1.84
CA ALA A 115 4.26 -10.57 1.30
C ALA A 115 3.06 -11.22 2.00
N ARG A 116 1.87 -10.78 1.61
CA ARG A 116 0.63 -11.49 1.92
C ARG A 116 0.60 -12.83 1.19
N SER A 117 0.12 -13.85 1.89
CA SER A 117 -0.14 -15.18 1.32
C SER A 117 -1.51 -15.71 1.78
N VAL A 118 -1.87 -16.91 1.34
CA VAL A 118 -3.08 -17.59 1.82
C VAL A 118 -2.97 -17.92 3.31
N GLU A 119 -1.76 -18.27 3.76
CA GLU A 119 -1.43 -18.58 5.15
C GLU A 119 -1.29 -17.32 6.00
N ASN A 120 -0.80 -16.23 5.41
CA ASN A 120 -0.66 -14.93 6.06
C ASN A 120 -1.35 -13.81 5.27
N PRO A 121 -2.69 -13.73 5.31
CA PRO A 121 -3.44 -12.76 4.54
C PRO A 121 -3.24 -11.32 5.02
N GLN A 122 -2.69 -11.11 6.23
CA GLN A 122 -2.36 -9.79 6.77
C GLN A 122 -0.96 -9.32 6.37
N GLY A 123 -0.10 -10.18 5.83
CA GLY A 123 1.27 -9.82 5.47
C GLY A 123 2.16 -9.65 6.70
N THR A 124 3.32 -9.00 6.52
CA THR A 124 4.33 -8.91 7.58
C THR A 124 4.46 -7.49 8.12
N THR A 125 4.63 -7.36 9.43
CA THR A 125 4.96 -6.11 10.11
C THR A 125 6.38 -6.17 10.70
N LYS A 126 7.16 -5.12 10.50
CA LYS A 126 8.45 -4.91 11.20
C LYS A 126 8.56 -3.49 11.74
N VAL A 127 9.48 -3.30 12.68
CA VAL A 127 9.85 -1.99 13.20
C VAL A 127 11.33 -1.78 12.89
N ALA A 128 11.65 -0.67 12.25
CA ALA A 128 13.01 -0.17 12.11
C ALA A 128 13.25 0.95 13.11
N THR A 129 14.45 0.97 13.70
CA THR A 129 14.81 1.90 14.75
C THR A 129 16.12 2.61 14.45
N TRP A 130 16.19 3.90 14.78
CA TRP A 130 17.39 4.70 14.69
C TRP A 130 17.60 5.46 15.99
N THR A 131 18.87 5.69 16.32
CA THR A 131 19.27 6.45 17.51
C THR A 131 20.08 7.66 17.07
N THR A 132 19.86 8.81 17.69
CA THR A 132 20.72 9.97 17.51
C THR A 132 21.97 9.83 18.39
N THR A 133 23.14 9.81 17.77
CA THR A 133 24.44 9.68 18.46
C THR A 133 25.04 11.04 18.84
N ALA A 134 24.68 12.11 18.14
CA ALA A 134 25.11 13.46 18.45
C ALA A 134 24.06 14.53 18.05
N ILE A 135 23.99 15.59 18.86
CA ILE A 135 23.26 16.83 18.56
C ILE A 135 24.23 18.00 18.65
N ASN A 136 24.69 18.52 17.51
CA ASN A 136 25.53 19.71 17.42
C ASN A 136 24.66 20.96 17.32
N PHE A 137 24.15 21.39 18.47
CA PHE A 137 23.25 22.53 18.52
C PHE A 137 24.03 23.85 18.32
N PRO A 138 23.66 24.71 17.35
CA PRO A 138 24.37 25.95 17.10
C PRO A 138 24.18 26.95 18.25
N ALA A 139 25.25 27.66 18.61
CA ALA A 139 25.21 28.67 19.65
C ALA A 139 24.21 29.80 19.31
N LYS A 140 23.65 30.44 20.35
CA LYS A 140 22.70 31.57 20.26
C LYS A 140 21.29 31.25 19.75
N HIS A 141 20.90 29.97 19.77
CA HIS A 141 19.52 29.56 19.56
C HIS A 141 18.94 28.98 20.86
N ASP A 142 17.66 29.19 21.12
CA ASP A 142 16.95 28.55 22.24
C ASP A 142 16.27 27.25 21.81
N SER A 143 15.84 27.21 20.55
CA SER A 143 15.20 26.06 19.92
C SER A 143 15.44 26.02 18.41
N ILE A 144 15.40 24.82 17.83
CA ILE A 144 15.44 24.58 16.38
C ILE A 144 14.47 23.45 16.05
N SER A 145 13.64 23.66 15.03
CA SER A 145 12.80 22.62 14.46
C SER A 145 13.52 21.90 13.32
N GLN A 146 13.57 20.57 13.37
CA GLN A 146 14.08 19.73 12.29
C GLN A 146 12.91 18.93 11.69
N SER A 147 12.73 19.03 10.38
CA SER A 147 11.85 18.13 9.64
C SER A 147 12.58 16.82 9.42
N VAL A 148 11.99 15.71 9.81
CA VAL A 148 12.59 14.39 9.67
C VAL A 148 11.64 13.51 8.87
N THR A 149 12.20 12.82 7.87
CA THR A 149 11.45 12.01 6.91
C THR A 149 11.97 10.59 6.91
N ALA A 150 11.11 9.61 7.14
CA ALA A 150 11.41 8.22 6.83
C ALA A 150 11.09 7.97 5.36
N ARG A 151 12.09 7.58 4.58
CA ARG A 151 11.96 7.30 3.14
C ARG A 151 12.28 5.85 2.86
N ALA A 152 11.35 5.15 2.22
CA ALA A 152 11.56 3.83 1.67
C ALA A 152 11.77 3.89 0.16
N CYS A 153 12.70 3.09 -0.34
CA CYS A 153 12.93 2.83 -1.74
C CYS A 153 13.01 1.34 -1.95
N TYR A 154 12.20 0.79 -2.84
CA TYR A 154 12.15 -0.66 -3.05
C TYR A 154 11.87 -1.05 -4.48
N ARG A 155 12.35 -2.23 -4.88
CA ARG A 155 11.95 -2.90 -6.12
C ARG A 155 10.70 -3.72 -5.87
N TYR A 156 9.78 -3.68 -6.81
CA TYR A 156 8.49 -4.32 -6.68
C TYR A 156 8.02 -4.95 -8.00
N GLN A 157 7.22 -6.00 -7.87
CA GLN A 157 6.60 -6.67 -8.99
C GLN A 157 5.09 -6.73 -8.79
N THR A 158 4.34 -6.43 -9.84
CA THR A 158 2.88 -6.59 -9.85
C THR A 158 2.48 -7.56 -10.95
N ILE A 159 1.68 -8.55 -10.60
CA ILE A 159 1.23 -9.60 -11.53
C ILE A 159 -0.27 -9.45 -11.72
N ALA A 160 -0.69 -9.23 -12.97
CA ALA A 160 -2.09 -9.22 -13.37
C ALA A 160 -2.37 -10.44 -14.24
N THR A 161 -3.43 -11.19 -13.91
CA THR A 161 -3.89 -12.33 -14.72
C THR A 161 -5.31 -12.06 -15.19
N GLN A 162 -5.56 -12.18 -16.50
CA GLN A 162 -6.87 -11.96 -17.09
C GLN A 162 -7.12 -12.95 -18.23
N THR A 163 -8.32 -13.53 -18.30
CA THR A 163 -8.75 -14.27 -19.48
C THR A 163 -9.15 -13.29 -20.58
N ILE A 164 -8.54 -13.43 -21.76
CA ILE A 164 -8.81 -12.62 -22.95
C ILE A 164 -9.31 -13.50 -24.10
N CYS A 165 -9.84 -12.88 -25.15
CA CYS A 165 -10.33 -13.56 -26.35
C CYS A 165 -9.51 -13.14 -27.56
N LEU A 166 -8.76 -14.08 -28.12
CA LEU A 166 -7.99 -13.86 -29.33
C LEU A 166 -8.79 -14.38 -30.52
N ASP A 167 -9.22 -13.47 -31.40
CA ASP A 167 -9.96 -13.79 -32.62
C ASP A 167 -9.19 -13.27 -33.85
N PRO A 168 -8.51 -14.12 -34.62
CA PRO A 168 -7.74 -13.69 -35.79
C PRO A 168 -8.59 -13.06 -36.90
N LYS A 169 -9.91 -13.29 -36.92
CA LYS A 169 -10.82 -12.87 -37.99
C LYS A 169 -12.04 -12.15 -37.38
N PRO A 170 -11.86 -11.02 -36.68
CA PRO A 170 -12.93 -10.38 -35.89
C PRO A 170 -14.12 -9.96 -36.74
N GLU A 171 -13.89 -9.58 -38.00
CA GLU A 171 -14.91 -9.13 -38.95
C GLU A 171 -15.67 -10.28 -39.63
N ALA A 172 -15.14 -11.50 -39.61
CA ALA A 172 -15.80 -12.62 -40.25
C ALA A 172 -17.14 -12.90 -39.56
N GLN A 173 -18.24 -12.85 -40.31
CA GLN A 173 -19.60 -13.15 -39.84
C GLN A 173 -19.82 -14.67 -39.69
N VAL A 174 -18.91 -15.34 -39.01
CA VAL A 174 -19.08 -16.76 -38.67
C VAL A 174 -20.08 -16.83 -37.52
N LYS A 175 -21.19 -17.53 -37.75
CA LYS A 175 -22.32 -17.60 -36.81
C LYS A 175 -21.96 -18.21 -35.45
N ASP A 176 -20.87 -18.99 -35.40
CA ASP A 176 -20.47 -19.79 -34.23
C ASP A 176 -19.03 -19.48 -33.77
N LYS A 177 -18.74 -18.22 -33.43
CA LYS A 177 -17.47 -17.86 -32.79
C LYS A 177 -17.48 -18.23 -31.31
N VAL A 178 -16.38 -18.81 -30.82
CA VAL A 178 -16.20 -19.18 -29.40
C VAL A 178 -16.24 -17.95 -28.48
N CYS A 179 -15.67 -16.84 -28.94
CA CYS A 179 -15.63 -15.59 -28.18
C CYS A 179 -15.46 -14.38 -29.11
N SER A 180 -15.57 -13.17 -28.56
CA SER A 180 -15.25 -11.91 -29.27
C SER A 180 -14.33 -11.03 -28.42
N PRO A 181 -13.30 -10.38 -29.01
CA PRO A 181 -12.41 -9.49 -28.29
C PRO A 181 -13.19 -8.34 -27.65
N ALA A 182 -12.91 -8.07 -26.37
CA ALA A 182 -13.54 -6.99 -25.63
C ALA A 182 -12.53 -6.29 -24.72
N SER A 183 -12.78 -5.01 -24.47
CA SER A 183 -12.03 -4.24 -23.49
C SER A 183 -12.34 -4.75 -22.08
N THR A 184 -11.29 -4.97 -21.27
CA THR A 184 -11.45 -5.41 -19.88
C THR A 184 -10.85 -4.39 -18.93
N THR A 185 -11.60 -4.00 -17.90
CA THR A 185 -11.15 -3.07 -16.86
C THR A 185 -10.90 -3.83 -15.55
N LEU A 186 -9.75 -3.60 -14.93
CA LEU A 186 -9.37 -4.23 -13.66
C LEU A 186 -9.42 -3.18 -12.54
N LYS A 187 -10.31 -3.38 -11.55
CA LYS A 187 -10.63 -2.34 -10.54
C LYS A 187 -10.07 -2.60 -9.14
N ASN A 188 -9.73 -3.84 -8.82
CA ASN A 188 -9.42 -4.26 -7.44
C ASN A 188 -7.94 -4.16 -7.06
N GLY A 189 -7.12 -3.58 -7.94
CA GLY A 189 -5.66 -3.62 -7.81
C GLY A 189 -5.11 -5.04 -7.99
N GLN A 190 -3.80 -5.18 -7.88
CA GLN A 190 -3.07 -6.42 -8.12
C GLN A 190 -2.01 -6.67 -7.02
N GLY A 191 -2.30 -6.23 -5.78
CA GLY A 191 -1.40 -6.39 -4.64
C GLY A 191 -0.15 -5.53 -4.75
N GLY A 192 -0.27 -4.33 -5.32
CA GLY A 192 0.83 -3.38 -5.48
C GLY A 192 0.39 -1.99 -5.92
N PRO A 193 1.25 -0.97 -5.81
CA PRO A 193 0.92 0.42 -6.08
C PRO A 193 0.80 0.76 -7.57
N VAL A 194 1.46 0.00 -8.46
CA VAL A 194 1.32 0.16 -9.91
C VAL A 194 0.53 -1.01 -10.47
N SER A 195 -0.53 -0.76 -11.22
CA SER A 195 -1.46 -1.79 -11.69
C SER A 195 -1.83 -1.61 -13.16
N VAL A 196 -2.10 -2.73 -13.84
CA VAL A 196 -2.81 -2.74 -15.12
C VAL A 196 -4.28 -2.43 -14.84
N VAL A 197 -4.78 -1.30 -15.31
CA VAL A 197 -6.18 -0.89 -15.07
C VAL A 197 -7.09 -1.21 -16.24
N LYS A 198 -6.53 -1.39 -17.43
CA LYS A 198 -7.30 -1.67 -18.65
C LYS A 198 -6.48 -2.49 -19.65
N ILE A 199 -7.14 -3.45 -20.29
CA ILE A 199 -6.60 -4.25 -21.39
C ILE A 199 -7.55 -4.06 -22.58
N ASP A 200 -7.05 -3.38 -23.61
CA ASP A 200 -7.71 -3.26 -24.90
C ASP A 200 -7.08 -4.24 -25.89
N GLN A 201 -7.89 -4.86 -26.73
CA GLN A 201 -7.47 -5.85 -27.72
C GLN A 201 -7.67 -5.26 -29.11
N ALA A 202 -6.62 -5.25 -29.91
CA ALA A 202 -6.65 -4.88 -31.32
C ALA A 202 -6.02 -6.00 -32.14
N LEU A 203 -6.58 -6.26 -33.32
CA LEU A 203 -6.05 -7.25 -34.24
C LEU A 203 -5.49 -6.52 -35.46
N LEU A 204 -4.33 -6.98 -35.92
CA LEU A 204 -3.67 -6.44 -37.09
C LEU A 204 -4.00 -7.37 -38.27
N PRO A 205 -4.93 -6.98 -39.17
CA PRO A 205 -5.58 -7.90 -40.11
C PRO A 205 -4.64 -8.62 -41.08
N SER A 206 -3.45 -8.05 -41.33
CA SER A 206 -2.57 -8.48 -42.41
C SER A 206 -1.59 -9.59 -42.05
N VAL A 207 -1.47 -9.99 -40.77
CA VAL A 207 -0.31 -10.79 -40.30
C VAL A 207 -0.61 -11.82 -39.19
N SER A 208 -1.87 -12.23 -38.97
CA SER A 208 -2.23 -13.17 -37.87
C SER A 208 -1.62 -12.76 -36.53
N ARG A 209 -1.68 -11.46 -36.22
CA ARG A 209 -1.06 -10.81 -35.06
C ARG A 209 -2.13 -10.16 -34.19
N ALA A 210 -2.07 -10.45 -32.89
CA ALA A 210 -2.81 -9.68 -31.89
C ALA A 210 -1.92 -8.61 -31.27
N GLN A 211 -2.54 -7.49 -30.91
CA GLN A 211 -1.94 -6.44 -30.12
C GLN A 211 -2.80 -6.19 -28.88
N LEU A 212 -2.15 -6.22 -27.71
CA LEU A 212 -2.75 -5.84 -26.43
C LEU A 212 -2.27 -4.43 -26.10
N LYS A 213 -3.20 -3.51 -25.90
CA LYS A 213 -2.92 -2.18 -25.36
C LYS A 213 -3.21 -2.21 -23.87
N LEU A 214 -2.15 -2.17 -23.08
CA LEU A 214 -2.18 -2.22 -21.62
C LEU A 214 -2.13 -0.80 -21.07
N THR A 215 -3.16 -0.37 -20.35
CA THR A 215 -3.13 0.88 -19.58
C THR A 215 -2.65 0.58 -18.17
N VAL A 216 -1.52 1.17 -17.79
CA VAL A 216 -0.88 1.01 -16.49
C VAL A 216 -1.02 2.30 -15.69
N GLN A 217 -1.30 2.20 -14.40
CA GLN A 217 -1.50 3.35 -13.52
C GLN A 217 -0.82 3.14 -12.16
N ASN A 218 -0.16 4.18 -11.64
CA ASN A 218 0.25 4.27 -10.24
C ASN A 218 -0.97 4.69 -9.40
N LEU A 219 -1.53 3.73 -8.68
CA LEU A 219 -2.66 3.87 -7.75
C LEU A 219 -2.20 4.20 -6.32
N GLY A 220 -0.91 4.08 -6.04
CA GLY A 220 -0.32 4.39 -4.74
C GLY A 220 -0.06 5.88 -4.51
N LYS A 221 0.41 6.17 -3.29
CA LYS A 221 0.72 7.54 -2.84
C LYS A 221 2.14 7.99 -3.19
N GLY A 222 3.05 7.04 -3.40
CA GLY A 222 4.44 7.29 -3.74
C GLY A 222 4.69 7.53 -5.23
N GLU A 223 5.97 7.52 -5.58
CA GLU A 223 6.48 7.79 -6.92
C GLU A 223 7.12 6.53 -7.52
N VAL A 224 6.93 6.35 -8.82
CA VAL A 224 7.53 5.24 -9.56
C VAL A 224 8.91 5.65 -10.02
N ILE A 225 9.89 4.78 -9.82
CA ILE A 225 11.28 4.99 -10.23
C ILE A 225 11.76 3.81 -11.07
N ASN A 226 12.81 4.05 -11.85
CA ASN A 226 13.39 3.04 -12.72
C ASN A 226 13.90 1.85 -11.90
N PRO A 227 13.46 0.60 -12.20
CA PRO A 227 13.85 -0.58 -11.45
C PRO A 227 15.37 -0.85 -11.43
N ASP A 228 16.09 -0.33 -12.43
CA ASP A 228 17.52 -0.56 -12.61
C ASP A 228 18.40 0.41 -11.80
N ILE A 229 17.81 1.42 -11.14
CA ILE A 229 18.61 2.32 -10.31
C ILE A 229 19.07 1.61 -9.03
N ALA A 230 20.23 2.03 -8.52
CA ALA A 230 20.66 1.66 -7.17
C ALA A 230 19.70 2.28 -6.15
N LEU A 231 19.22 1.47 -5.19
CA LEU A 231 18.29 1.93 -4.16
C LEU A 231 18.92 2.97 -3.23
N ASP A 232 20.25 2.92 -3.03
CA ASP A 232 21.02 3.89 -2.25
C ASP A 232 20.90 5.31 -2.82
N LYS A 233 20.92 5.43 -4.16
CA LYS A 233 20.68 6.69 -4.88
C LYS A 233 19.27 7.24 -4.59
N CYS A 234 18.28 6.35 -4.47
CA CYS A 234 16.91 6.73 -4.18
C CYS A 234 16.75 7.23 -2.74
N VAL A 235 17.28 6.51 -1.74
CA VAL A 235 17.18 6.94 -0.34
C VAL A 235 17.94 8.25 -0.11
N ALA A 236 19.12 8.42 -0.73
CA ALA A 236 19.87 9.67 -0.73
C ALA A 236 19.10 10.85 -1.34
N GLY A 237 18.12 10.58 -2.20
CA GLY A 237 17.35 11.61 -2.90
C GLY A 237 18.01 12.13 -4.17
N ASP A 238 19.01 11.41 -4.69
CA ASP A 238 19.80 11.82 -5.86
C ASP A 238 19.14 11.43 -7.19
N LEU A 239 17.81 11.30 -7.21
CA LEU A 239 17.03 10.91 -8.39
C LEU A 239 17.00 12.02 -9.44
N GLN A 240 17.18 11.64 -10.69
CA GLN A 240 17.05 12.53 -11.84
C GLN A 240 15.71 12.33 -12.53
N VAL A 241 15.28 13.29 -13.34
CA VAL A 241 13.98 13.21 -14.06
C VAL A 241 13.90 11.96 -14.94
N GLN A 242 15.01 11.52 -15.56
CA GLN A 242 15.04 10.30 -16.36
C GLN A 242 14.85 9.00 -15.56
N ASP A 243 15.07 9.06 -14.23
CA ASP A 243 14.90 7.92 -13.33
C ASP A 243 13.43 7.73 -12.94
N LEU A 244 12.54 8.68 -13.25
CA LEU A 244 11.15 8.67 -12.80
C LEU A 244 10.19 8.00 -13.80
N GLY A 245 9.14 7.40 -13.26
CA GLY A 245 8.00 6.86 -14.01
C GLY A 245 8.30 5.63 -14.86
N LYS A 246 9.50 5.04 -14.83
CA LYS A 246 9.85 3.89 -15.69
C LYS A 246 9.28 2.60 -15.11
N VAL A 247 8.58 1.83 -15.95
CA VAL A 247 8.09 0.49 -15.60
C VAL A 247 8.43 -0.46 -16.75
N THR A 248 8.98 -1.61 -16.40
CA THR A 248 9.22 -2.71 -17.34
C THR A 248 7.98 -3.59 -17.39
N VAL A 249 7.54 -3.94 -18.61
CA VAL A 249 6.34 -4.73 -18.85
C VAL A 249 6.74 -6.01 -19.56
N ALA A 250 6.40 -7.14 -18.96
CA ALA A 250 6.45 -8.45 -19.61
C ALA A 250 5.03 -9.02 -19.66
N ALA A 251 4.69 -9.68 -20.76
CA ALA A 251 3.41 -10.37 -20.88
C ALA A 251 3.61 -11.73 -21.55
N ARG A 252 2.83 -12.71 -21.14
CA ARG A 252 2.80 -14.03 -21.76
C ARG A 252 1.38 -14.56 -21.88
N VAL A 253 1.16 -15.32 -22.94
CA VAL A 253 -0.07 -16.10 -23.16
C VAL A 253 0.36 -17.55 -23.24
N ASN A 254 -0.13 -18.38 -22.31
CA ASN A 254 0.42 -19.73 -22.08
C ASN A 254 1.94 -19.67 -21.85
N GLU A 255 2.72 -20.34 -22.71
CA GLU A 255 4.20 -20.37 -22.68
C GLU A 255 4.83 -19.38 -23.68
N GLN A 256 4.03 -18.65 -24.46
CA GLN A 256 4.53 -17.71 -25.46
C GLN A 256 4.66 -16.30 -24.86
N GLU A 257 5.87 -15.76 -24.91
CA GLU A 257 6.15 -14.37 -24.53
C GLU A 257 5.67 -13.39 -25.60
N LEU A 258 5.17 -12.24 -25.16
CA LEU A 258 4.77 -11.13 -26.02
C LEU A 258 5.88 -10.08 -26.04
N THR A 259 6.07 -9.46 -27.20
CA THR A 259 6.97 -8.31 -27.34
C THR A 259 6.24 -7.05 -26.88
N CYS A 260 6.63 -6.50 -25.73
CA CYS A 260 6.02 -5.32 -25.13
C CYS A 260 6.90 -4.07 -25.26
N THR A 261 6.28 -2.91 -25.48
CA THR A 261 7.01 -1.63 -25.44
C THR A 261 7.24 -1.17 -23.99
N PRO A 262 8.41 -0.60 -23.67
CA PRO A 262 8.64 -0.01 -22.34
C PRO A 262 7.70 1.16 -22.09
N ILE A 263 7.43 1.47 -20.82
CA ILE A 263 6.52 2.56 -20.45
C ILE A 263 7.19 3.57 -19.52
N THR A 264 6.83 4.83 -19.72
CA THR A 264 7.07 5.92 -18.78
C THR A 264 5.73 6.48 -18.36
N LEU A 265 5.46 6.52 -17.06
CA LEU A 265 4.23 7.06 -16.50
C LEU A 265 4.30 8.59 -16.52
N TYR A 266 3.30 9.20 -17.12
CA TYR A 266 3.07 10.64 -17.07
C TYR A 266 1.75 10.87 -16.34
N ASN A 267 1.74 11.78 -15.36
CA ASN A 267 0.57 11.99 -14.49
C ASN A 267 0.04 10.67 -13.90
N LYS A 268 0.95 9.81 -13.43
CA LYS A 268 0.68 8.48 -12.86
C LYS A 268 0.10 7.44 -13.85
N GLN A 269 0.09 7.69 -15.16
CA GLN A 269 -0.46 6.74 -16.14
C GLN A 269 0.46 6.56 -17.35
N GLY A 270 0.48 5.35 -17.90
CA GLY A 270 1.22 5.01 -19.12
C GLY A 270 0.52 3.90 -19.91
N THR A 271 0.96 3.69 -21.16
CA THR A 271 0.41 2.65 -22.04
C THR A 271 1.54 1.82 -22.64
N SER A 272 1.45 0.49 -22.51
CA SER A 272 2.32 -0.46 -23.21
C SER A 272 1.54 -1.15 -24.33
N TYR A 273 2.19 -1.39 -25.46
CA TYR A 273 1.67 -2.20 -26.54
C TYR A 273 2.44 -3.52 -26.57
N CYS A 274 1.74 -4.62 -26.40
CA CYS A 274 2.31 -5.97 -26.45
C CYS A 274 1.79 -6.70 -27.69
N THR A 275 2.66 -7.28 -28.50
CA THR A 275 2.27 -8.02 -29.71
C THR A 275 2.48 -9.51 -29.57
N LEU A 276 1.53 -10.28 -30.10
CA LEU A 276 1.55 -11.74 -30.18
C LEU A 276 1.44 -12.15 -31.65
N ASP A 277 2.45 -12.86 -32.14
CA ASP A 277 2.52 -13.40 -33.49
C ASP A 277 2.09 -14.87 -33.53
N GLY A 278 1.74 -15.37 -34.72
CA GLY A 278 1.49 -16.80 -34.96
C GLY A 278 0.17 -17.31 -34.40
N LEU A 279 -0.88 -16.48 -34.42
CA LEU A 279 -2.21 -16.91 -33.97
C LEU A 279 -2.77 -18.04 -34.86
N PRO A 280 -3.46 -19.05 -34.29
CA PRO A 280 -4.20 -20.04 -35.06
C PRO A 280 -5.34 -19.37 -35.84
N ASP A 281 -5.98 -20.06 -36.79
CA ASP A 281 -7.04 -19.48 -37.64
C ASP A 281 -8.42 -19.31 -36.96
N THR A 282 -8.58 -19.82 -35.74
CA THR A 282 -9.85 -19.86 -35.01
C THR A 282 -9.79 -19.01 -33.76
N ALA A 283 -10.94 -18.48 -33.33
CA ALA A 283 -11.03 -17.69 -32.10
C ALA A 283 -10.98 -18.59 -30.86
N PHE A 284 -10.27 -18.14 -29.81
CA PHE A 284 -10.14 -18.87 -28.56
C PHE A 284 -9.95 -17.94 -27.37
N THR A 285 -10.31 -18.41 -26.18
CA THR A 285 -10.02 -17.72 -24.91
C THR A 285 -8.76 -18.26 -24.29
N THR A 286 -7.95 -17.40 -23.70
CA THR A 286 -6.69 -17.79 -23.06
C THR A 286 -6.32 -16.83 -21.93
N PRO A 287 -5.71 -17.30 -20.83
CA PRO A 287 -5.17 -16.41 -19.81
C PRO A 287 -3.95 -15.65 -20.34
N VAL A 288 -3.95 -14.33 -20.18
CA VAL A 288 -2.74 -13.50 -20.27
C VAL A 288 -2.24 -13.21 -18.86
N VAL A 289 -0.94 -13.41 -18.67
CA VAL A 289 -0.22 -13.04 -17.44
C VAL A 289 0.67 -11.85 -17.77
N ILE A 290 0.46 -10.74 -17.07
CA ILE A 290 1.19 -9.49 -17.24
C ILE A 290 1.99 -9.23 -15.97
N THR A 291 3.29 -9.02 -16.12
CA THR A 291 4.21 -8.69 -15.06
C THR A 291 4.69 -7.25 -15.24
N LEU A 292 4.49 -6.42 -14.23
CA LEU A 292 5.03 -5.07 -14.13
C LEU A 292 6.20 -5.08 -13.14
N SER A 293 7.38 -4.64 -13.56
CA SER A 293 8.55 -4.51 -12.70
C SER A 293 8.99 -3.05 -12.63
N TYR A 294 9.16 -2.54 -11.41
CA TYR A 294 9.46 -1.13 -11.17
C TYR A 294 10.16 -0.95 -9.83
N GLY A 295 10.84 0.18 -9.66
CA GLY A 295 11.16 0.67 -8.33
C GLY A 295 10.06 1.62 -7.84
N TYR A 296 9.94 1.77 -6.53
CA TYR A 296 8.96 2.63 -5.90
C TYR A 296 9.57 3.35 -4.71
N THR A 297 9.18 4.62 -4.52
CA THR A 297 9.56 5.37 -3.33
C THR A 297 8.36 6.03 -2.68
N GLU A 298 8.34 5.98 -1.35
CA GLU A 298 7.35 6.68 -0.53
C GLU A 298 8.02 7.23 0.72
N SER A 299 7.37 8.20 1.36
CA SER A 299 7.93 8.89 2.50
C SER A 299 6.84 9.32 3.48
N ILE A 300 7.18 9.33 4.76
CA ILE A 300 6.41 9.93 5.84
C ILE A 300 7.30 10.92 6.58
N SER A 301 6.74 12.05 7.00
CA SER A 301 7.51 13.11 7.65
C SER A 301 6.88 13.52 8.97
N THR A 302 7.72 13.99 9.88
CA THR A 302 7.34 14.58 11.17
C THR A 302 8.34 15.67 11.54
N THR A 303 7.99 16.52 12.51
CA THR A 303 8.88 17.59 12.98
C THR A 303 9.27 17.32 14.43
N VAL A 304 10.54 17.56 14.74
CA VAL A 304 11.09 17.49 16.10
C VAL A 304 11.64 18.85 16.48
N GLU A 305 11.27 19.34 17.66
CA GLU A 305 11.86 20.54 18.26
C GLU A 305 13.03 20.14 19.16
N ILE A 306 14.21 20.66 18.86
CA ILE A 306 15.39 20.51 19.71
C ILE A 306 15.52 21.81 20.49
N VAL A 307 15.56 21.72 21.82
CA VAL A 307 15.74 22.87 22.71
C VAL A 307 17.06 22.81 23.42
N THR A 308 17.66 23.97 23.68
CA THR A 308 18.83 24.05 24.55
C THR A 308 18.43 23.65 25.96
N SER A 309 19.25 22.83 26.62
CA SER A 309 19.12 22.59 28.07
C SER A 309 19.52 23.87 28.82
N GLN A 310 18.66 24.89 28.82
CA GLN A 310 18.78 25.91 29.86
C GLN A 310 18.29 25.26 31.15
N GLU A 311 19.24 24.79 31.95
CA GLU A 311 19.06 24.75 33.39
C GLU A 311 18.65 26.17 33.79
N PRO A 312 17.49 26.39 34.43
CA PRO A 312 17.14 27.72 34.89
C PRO A 312 18.26 28.14 35.83
N ASP A 313 18.99 29.20 35.46
CA ASP A 313 19.97 29.82 36.34
C ASP A 313 19.30 29.97 37.70
N SER A 314 19.75 29.14 38.65
CA SER A 314 19.34 29.29 40.04
C SER A 314 19.69 30.74 40.40
N PRO A 315 18.75 31.53 40.93
CA PRO A 315 19.04 32.91 41.31
C PRO A 315 20.21 32.87 42.29
N VAL A 316 21.38 33.31 41.82
CA VAL A 316 22.55 33.53 42.66
C VAL A 316 22.09 34.52 43.72
N GLY A 317 22.00 34.01 44.95
CA GLY A 317 21.44 34.74 46.08
C GLY A 317 22.16 36.06 46.31
N SER A 318 21.33 37.07 46.58
CA SER A 318 21.51 38.15 47.58
C SER A 318 22.86 38.84 47.68
#